data_AF-A0A3N5ES55-F1
#
_entry.id   AF-A0A3N5ES55-F1
#
_cell.length_a   1.000
_cell.length_b   1.000
_cell.length_c   1.000
_cell.angle_alpha   90.00
_cell.angle_beta   90.00
_cell.angle_gamma   90.00
#
_symmetry.space_group_name_H-M   'P 1'
#
loop_
_entity.id
_entity.type
_entity.pdbx_description
1 polymer ?
#
loop_
_entity_poly.entity_id
_entity_poly.type
_entity_poly.pdbx_seq_one_letter_code
_entity_poly.pdbx_strand_id
1 'polypeptide(L)'
;MDDSKKSVQKESLLQFLEHGVKYVFPQRPGPVVRGIPTAHSAPPLSEMVQSGDRVYVWPDIDGEARGESIVPLYPTVPKAARADKRFYELVALVDAIRIGKAREVKLAVAELRKRVLQQ
;
A
#
# COMPACT_ATOMS: atom_id res chain seq x y z
N MET A 1 -0.99 -10.51 29.33
CA MET A 1 -0.14 -9.36 28.96
C MET A 1 -1.07 -8.20 28.69
N ASP A 2 -0.86 -7.07 29.36
CA ASP A 2 -1.68 -5.87 29.17
C ASP A 2 -1.30 -5.19 27.84
N ASP A 3 -2.07 -5.44 26.79
CA ASP A 3 -1.82 -4.89 25.46
C ASP A 3 -2.13 -3.39 25.35
N SER A 4 -2.74 -2.79 26.39
CA SER A 4 -3.11 -1.36 26.43
C SER A 4 -1.91 -0.40 26.47
N LYS A 5 -0.69 -0.90 26.74
CA LYS A 5 0.54 -0.09 26.84
C LYS A 5 1.44 -0.15 25.61
N LYS A 6 1.06 -0.88 24.56
CA LYS A 6 1.86 -0.98 23.33
C LYS A 6 1.44 0.11 22.35
N SER A 7 2.11 1.26 22.41
CA SER A 7 1.97 2.30 21.39
C SER A 7 3.02 2.12 20.29
N VAL A 8 2.62 2.37 19.04
CA VAL A 8 3.55 2.39 17.90
C VAL A 8 4.32 3.70 17.92
N GLN A 9 5.66 3.62 17.85
CA GLN A 9 6.51 4.80 17.60
C GLN A 9 6.32 5.25 16.15
N LYS A 10 5.33 6.13 15.92
CA LYS A 10 4.87 6.56 14.60
C LYS A 10 6.01 7.08 13.72
N GLU A 11 6.90 7.92 14.25
CA GLU A 11 8.03 8.47 13.51
C GLU A 11 9.03 7.40 13.09
N SER A 12 9.42 6.50 14.01
CA SER A 12 10.33 5.40 13.70
C SER A 12 9.74 4.45 12.64
N LEU A 13 8.44 4.17 12.73
CA LEU A 13 7.73 3.39 11.71
C LEU A 13 7.78 4.11 10.35
N LEU A 14 7.49 5.40 10.30
CA LEU A 14 7.51 6.18 9.05
C LEU A 14 8.90 6.19 8.41
N GLN A 15 9.97 6.34 9.21
CA GLN A 15 11.35 6.25 8.72
C GLN A 15 11.65 4.88 8.12
N PHE A 16 11.20 3.80 8.76
CA PHE A 16 11.33 2.45 8.21
C PHE A 16 10.52 2.27 6.92
N LEU A 17 9.28 2.74 6.87
CA LEU A 17 8.44 2.62 5.68
C LEU A 17 8.99 3.42 4.51
N GLU A 18 9.53 4.61 4.75
CA GLU A 18 10.11 5.45 3.71
C GLU A 18 11.42 4.88 3.14
N HIS A 19 12.30 4.35 3.99
CA HIS A 19 13.67 4.02 3.59
C HIS A 19 13.97 2.51 3.57
N GLY A 20 13.28 1.70 4.36
CA GLY A 20 13.60 0.29 4.57
C GLY A 20 12.66 -0.71 3.86
N VAL A 21 11.35 -0.43 3.83
CA VAL A 21 10.35 -1.44 3.43
C VAL A 21 10.58 -2.02 2.03
N LYS A 22 11.04 -1.22 1.07
CA LYS A 22 11.30 -1.66 -0.31
C LYS A 22 12.48 -2.63 -0.43
N TYR A 23 13.38 -2.63 0.56
CA TYR A 23 14.55 -3.53 0.59
C TYR A 23 14.28 -4.78 1.43
N VAL A 24 13.49 -4.66 2.51
CA VAL A 24 13.12 -5.79 3.38
C VAL A 24 12.02 -6.65 2.75
N PHE A 25 11.07 -6.01 2.06
CA PHE A 25 9.96 -6.67 1.38
C PHE A 25 9.95 -6.28 -0.11
N PRO A 26 11.00 -6.61 -0.88
CA PRO A 26 11.08 -6.24 -2.29
C PRO A 26 9.92 -6.85 -3.07
N GLN A 27 9.47 -6.14 -4.09
CA GLN A 27 8.35 -6.58 -4.92
C GLN A 27 8.62 -6.33 -6.41
N ARG A 28 8.09 -7.21 -7.26
CA ARG A 28 8.07 -7.04 -8.72
C ARG A 28 6.65 -7.31 -9.24
N PRO A 29 6.19 -6.57 -10.28
CA PRO A 29 4.93 -6.87 -10.93
C PRO A 29 4.91 -8.31 -11.46
N GLY A 30 3.87 -9.05 -11.12
CA GLY A 30 3.60 -10.40 -11.62
C GLY A 30 2.65 -10.39 -12.82
N PRO A 31 2.08 -11.56 -13.19
CA PRO A 31 1.13 -11.65 -14.29
C PRO A 31 -0.11 -10.79 -14.05
N VAL A 32 -0.80 -10.43 -15.14
CA VAL A 32 -2.07 -9.71 -15.10
C VAL A 32 -3.17 -10.62 -14.60
N VAL A 33 -3.76 -10.28 -13.45
CA VAL A 33 -4.83 -11.04 -12.79
C VAL A 33 -5.96 -10.13 -12.37
N ARG A 34 -7.06 -10.75 -11.93
CA ARG A 34 -8.14 -10.05 -11.22
C ARG A 34 -7.73 -9.82 -9.76
N GLY A 35 -8.09 -8.67 -9.21
CA GLY A 35 -7.75 -8.35 -7.83
C GLY A 35 -8.26 -7.02 -7.33
N ILE A 36 -7.86 -6.69 -6.10
CA ILE A 36 -8.12 -5.39 -5.46
C ILE A 36 -6.98 -4.44 -5.85
N PRO A 37 -7.26 -3.21 -6.34
CA PRO A 37 -6.20 -2.24 -6.63
C PRO A 37 -5.24 -2.02 -5.46
N THR A 38 -3.97 -1.75 -5.73
CA THR A 38 -2.99 -1.34 -4.72
C THR A 38 -1.99 -0.35 -5.32
N ALA A 39 -1.03 0.12 -4.51
CA ALA A 39 0.00 1.08 -4.90
C ALA A 39 -0.63 2.35 -5.52
N HIS A 40 -0.12 2.82 -6.66
CA HIS A 40 -0.66 4.02 -7.32
C HIS A 40 -2.04 3.81 -7.94
N SER A 41 -2.50 2.56 -8.09
CA SER A 41 -3.81 2.23 -8.65
C SER A 41 -4.94 2.27 -7.62
N ALA A 42 -4.60 2.40 -6.34
CA ALA A 42 -5.55 2.50 -5.25
C ALA A 42 -5.60 3.94 -4.68
N PRO A 43 -6.71 4.30 -4.01
CA PRO A 43 -6.78 5.53 -3.23
C PRO A 43 -5.69 5.57 -2.13
N PRO A 44 -5.14 6.75 -1.83
CA PRO A 44 -5.48 8.05 -2.42
C PRO A 44 -4.72 8.37 -3.72
N LEU A 45 -3.71 7.58 -4.08
CA LEU A 45 -2.80 7.95 -5.17
C LEU A 45 -3.49 7.90 -6.55
N SER A 46 -4.47 7.02 -6.74
CA SER A 46 -5.27 6.95 -7.96
C SER A 46 -6.01 8.24 -8.30
N GLU A 47 -6.26 9.10 -7.31
CA GLU A 47 -6.91 10.41 -7.49
C GLU A 47 -5.88 11.52 -7.79
N MET A 48 -4.62 11.33 -7.40
CA MET A 48 -3.53 12.30 -7.51
C MET A 48 -2.64 12.06 -8.73
N VAL A 49 -2.66 10.83 -9.24
CA VAL A 49 -1.85 10.36 -10.34
C VAL A 49 -2.80 9.77 -11.37
N GLN A 50 -2.78 10.30 -12.58
CA GLN A 50 -3.37 9.59 -13.71
C GLN A 50 -2.62 8.27 -13.82
N SER A 51 -3.31 7.18 -13.48
CA SER A 51 -2.82 5.83 -13.74
C SER A 51 -2.55 5.78 -15.24
N GLY A 52 -1.27 5.70 -15.63
CA GLY A 52 -0.94 5.33 -17.01
C GLY A 52 -1.42 3.89 -17.27
N ASP A 53 -0.82 3.21 -18.24
CA ASP A 53 -1.31 1.89 -18.66
C ASP A 53 -1.11 0.75 -17.64
N ARG A 54 -0.49 1.01 -16.49
CA ARG A 54 -0.18 -0.03 -15.48
C ARG A 54 -1.11 0.10 -14.28
N VAL A 55 -1.90 -0.94 -14.07
CA VAL A 55 -2.72 -1.15 -12.87
C VAL A 55 -2.05 -2.22 -12.03
N TYR A 56 -1.87 -1.98 -10.74
CA TYR A 56 -1.41 -2.98 -9.78
C TYR A 56 -2.55 -3.47 -8.92
N VAL A 57 -2.61 -4.78 -8.70
CA VAL A 57 -3.64 -5.41 -7.87
C VAL A 57 -3.05 -6.44 -6.90
N TRP A 58 -3.64 -6.58 -5.72
CA TRP A 58 -3.51 -7.82 -4.96
C TRP A 58 -4.42 -8.89 -5.57
N PRO A 59 -3.91 -10.08 -5.94
CA PRO A 59 -4.72 -11.17 -6.46
C PRO A 59 -5.88 -11.49 -5.51
N ASP A 60 -7.10 -11.44 -6.04
CA ASP A 60 -8.30 -11.68 -5.25
C ASP A 60 -9.47 -12.06 -6.16
N ILE A 61 -10.17 -13.15 -5.83
CA ILE A 61 -11.25 -13.69 -6.68
C ILE A 61 -12.46 -12.75 -6.76
N ASP A 62 -12.70 -11.99 -5.69
CA ASP A 62 -13.79 -11.03 -5.56
C ASP A 62 -13.35 -9.60 -5.96
N GLY A 63 -12.14 -9.45 -6.51
CA GLY A 63 -11.61 -8.18 -6.99
C GLY A 63 -12.29 -7.73 -8.30
N GLU A 64 -12.53 -6.43 -8.44
CA GLU A 64 -13.18 -5.87 -9.65
C GLU A 64 -12.17 -5.36 -10.69
N ALA A 65 -10.92 -5.13 -10.29
CA ALA A 65 -9.88 -4.60 -11.16
C ALA A 65 -9.06 -5.71 -11.81
N ARG A 66 -8.47 -5.39 -12.97
CA ARG A 66 -7.50 -6.25 -13.66
C ARG A 66 -6.19 -5.50 -13.81
N GLY A 67 -5.10 -6.12 -13.36
CA GLY A 67 -3.78 -5.48 -13.34
C GLY A 67 -2.68 -6.47 -13.02
N GLU A 68 -1.43 -6.01 -13.10
CA GLU A 68 -0.27 -6.81 -12.72
C GLU A 68 -0.32 -7.11 -11.22
N SER A 69 -0.11 -8.37 -10.89
CA SER A 69 -0.20 -8.84 -9.51
C SER A 69 0.94 -8.33 -8.64
N ILE A 70 0.60 -7.95 -7.42
CA ILE A 70 1.53 -7.68 -6.33
C ILE A 70 1.20 -8.66 -5.19
N VAL A 71 2.23 -9.32 -4.66
CA VAL A 71 2.07 -10.11 -3.43
C VAL A 71 1.88 -9.13 -2.25
N PRO A 72 0.75 -9.22 -1.52
CA PRO A 72 0.50 -8.37 -0.37
C PRO A 72 1.54 -8.63 0.73
N LEU A 73 1.75 -7.65 1.60
CA LEU A 73 2.64 -7.78 2.77
C LEU A 73 2.27 -8.96 3.68
N TYR A 74 0.99 -9.35 3.69
CA TYR A 74 0.49 -10.51 4.41
C TYR A 74 -0.74 -11.08 3.70
N PRO A 75 -0.98 -12.42 3.70
CA PRO A 75 -2.06 -13.03 2.92
C PRO A 75 -3.47 -12.50 3.21
N THR A 76 -3.73 -12.00 4.41
CA THR A 76 -5.06 -11.48 4.79
C THR A 76 -5.26 -10.00 4.46
N VAL A 77 -4.26 -9.31 3.92
CA VAL A 77 -4.36 -7.86 3.58
C VAL A 77 -5.53 -7.57 2.64
N PRO A 78 -5.76 -8.30 1.52
CA PRO A 78 -6.88 -8.01 0.63
C PRO A 78 -8.25 -8.08 1.35
N LYS A 79 -8.43 -9.10 2.20
CA LYS A 79 -9.62 -9.26 3.03
C LYS A 79 -9.79 -8.12 4.03
N ALA A 80 -8.72 -7.73 4.71
CA ALA A 80 -8.75 -6.64 5.69
C ALA A 80 -8.98 -5.27 5.03
N ALA A 81 -8.41 -5.05 3.85
CA ALA A 81 -8.61 -3.84 3.05
C ALA A 81 -10.09 -3.62 2.67
N ARG A 82 -10.85 -4.70 2.40
CA ARG A 82 -12.30 -4.59 2.17
C ARG A 82 -13.09 -4.18 3.41
N ALA A 83 -12.62 -4.55 4.60
CA ALA A 83 -13.33 -4.29 5.86
C ALA A 83 -13.03 -2.89 6.43
N ASP A 84 -11.83 -2.34 6.16
CA ASP A 84 -11.39 -1.06 6.71
C ASP A 84 -10.73 -0.22 5.61
N LYS A 85 -11.44 0.83 5.20
CA LYS A 85 -10.98 1.79 4.18
C LYS A 85 -9.67 2.46 4.58
N ARG A 86 -9.52 2.84 5.84
CA ARG A 86 -8.31 3.52 6.31
C ARG A 86 -7.13 2.58 6.28
N PHE A 87 -7.32 1.33 6.71
CA PHE A 87 -6.30 0.30 6.62
C PHE A 87 -5.88 0.09 5.16
N TYR A 88 -6.86 -0.06 4.25
CA TYR A 88 -6.63 -0.23 2.82
C TYR A 88 -5.72 0.86 2.25
N GLU A 89 -6.08 2.13 2.47
CA GLU A 89 -5.31 3.26 1.93
C GLU A 89 -3.88 3.29 2.50
N LEU A 90 -3.68 2.96 3.78
CA LEU A 90 -2.35 2.91 4.38
C LEU A 90 -1.47 1.82 3.75
N VAL A 91 -1.99 0.60 3.59
CA VAL A 91 -1.21 -0.51 3.02
C VAL A 91 -0.98 -0.35 1.51
N ALA A 92 -1.92 0.27 0.79
CA ALA A 92 -1.72 0.66 -0.61
C ALA A 92 -0.58 1.68 -0.76
N LEU A 93 -0.52 2.69 0.11
CA LEU A 93 0.60 3.65 0.13
C LEU A 93 1.95 2.96 0.39
N VAL A 94 1.98 1.97 1.29
CA VAL A 94 3.20 1.18 1.53
C VAL A 94 3.61 0.40 0.28
N ASP A 95 2.67 -0.21 -0.45
CA ASP A 95 2.99 -0.88 -1.71
C ASP A 95 3.49 0.10 -2.79
N ALA A 96 2.97 1.34 -2.84
CA ALA A 96 3.51 2.37 -3.72
C ALA A 96 4.97 2.72 -3.38
N ILE A 97 5.39 2.64 -2.11
CA ILE A 97 6.79 2.80 -1.73
C ILE A 97 7.64 1.59 -2.16
N ARG A 98 7.08 0.38 -2.11
CA ARG A 98 7.78 -0.86 -2.48
C ARG A 98 8.06 -0.99 -3.97
N ILE A 99 7.14 -0.52 -4.83
CA ILE A 99 7.17 -0.82 -6.28
C ILE A 99 6.99 0.40 -7.19
N GLY A 100 6.59 1.55 -6.64
CA GLY A 100 6.26 2.74 -7.44
C GLY A 100 7.46 3.44 -8.04
N LYS A 101 7.19 4.29 -9.02
CA LYS A 101 8.17 5.23 -9.60
C LYS A 101 8.50 6.35 -8.61
N ALA A 102 9.59 7.06 -8.84
CA ALA A 102 10.04 8.16 -7.97
C ALA A 102 8.93 9.18 -7.60
N ARG A 103 8.07 9.55 -8.57
CA ARG A 103 6.92 10.45 -8.31
C ARG A 103 5.88 9.81 -7.38
N GLU A 104 5.51 8.56 -7.64
CA GLU A 104 4.52 7.81 -6.87
C GLU A 104 5.02 7.58 -5.44
N VAL A 105 6.28 7.17 -5.28
CA VAL A 105 6.92 7.00 -3.96
C VAL A 105 6.91 8.30 -3.17
N LYS A 106 7.27 9.43 -3.80
CA LYS A 106 7.28 10.74 -3.13
C LYS A 106 5.88 11.11 -2.63
N LEU A 107 4.84 10.93 -3.45
CA LEU A 107 3.46 11.19 -3.05
C LEU A 107 2.99 10.22 -1.97
N ALA A 108 3.36 8.94 -2.08
CA ALA A 108 3.01 7.91 -1.13
C ALA A 108 3.54 8.23 0.27
N VAL A 109 4.81 8.62 0.37
CA VAL A 109 5.45 9.01 1.63
C VAL A 109 4.77 10.23 2.25
N ALA A 110 4.45 11.24 1.45
CA ALA A 110 3.77 12.45 1.92
C ALA A 110 2.38 12.14 2.50
N GLU A 111 1.57 11.37 1.78
CA GLU A 111 0.25 10.94 2.24
C GLU A 111 0.32 10.03 3.47
N LEU A 112 1.26 9.09 3.49
CA LEU A 112 1.44 8.17 4.61
C LEU A 112 1.81 8.93 5.90
N ARG A 113 2.73 9.89 5.81
CA ARG A 113 3.08 10.78 6.94
C ARG A 113 1.86 11.56 7.44
N LYS A 114 1.11 12.19 6.53
CA LYS A 114 -0.12 12.93 6.86
C LYS A 114 -1.11 12.05 7.63
N ARG A 115 -1.38 10.86 7.12
CA ARG A 115 -2.40 9.93 7.64
C ARG A 115 -2.01 9.26 8.96
N VAL A 116 -0.72 9.05 9.22
CA VAL A 116 -0.24 8.42 10.46
C VAL A 116 -0.07 9.45 11.58
N LEU A 117 0.39 10.66 11.27
CA LEU A 117 0.71 11.69 12.26
C LEU A 117 -0.47 12.60 12.64
N GLN A 118 -1.40 12.89 11.72
CA GLN A 118 -2.57 13.76 12.00
C GLN A 118 -3.74 13.00 12.66
N GLN A 119 -3.32 11.98 13.43
CA GLN A 119 -4.04 11.02 14.27
C GLN A 119 -4.31 11.42 15.70
#